data_AF-A0A2E3B2R3-F1
#
_entry.id   AF-A0A2E3B2R3-F1
#
_cell.length_a   1.000
_cell.length_b   1.000
_cell.length_c   1.000
_cell.angle_alpha   90.00
_cell.angle_beta   90.00
_cell.angle_gamma   90.00
#
_symmetry.space_group_name_H-M   'P 1'
#
loop_
_entity.id
_entity.type
_entity.pdbx_description
1 polymer ?
#
loop_
_entity_poly.entity_id
_entity_poly.type
_entity_poly.pdbx_seq_one_letter_code
_entity_poly.pdbx_strand_id
1 'polypeptide(L)'
;MSILEKINELKNLVQGNKIPATGRSMISMEHFIEQIDEIKSLIPIEIMESEGIIRQKEAIIKQAEDEAKKIRSYADEEATKINDNANSKAESLIENAKEEAYKMITNTEIVIASKNAAQEIEDNANKEAESVIEQGKNEANNIINDAEKMSDDRRKGADNYAREVLFSLEEKIADTLGQVRGGIDILDVRKETIVAD
;
A
#
# COMPACT_ATOMS: atom_id res chain seq x y z
N MET A 1 47.26 49.43 50.14
CA MET A 1 46.81 50.81 49.87
C MET A 1 46.86 50.96 48.36
N SER A 2 45.74 51.25 47.71
CA SER A 2 45.68 51.36 46.23
C SER A 2 46.40 52.61 45.75
N ILE A 3 46.81 52.64 44.48
CA ILE A 3 47.27 53.89 43.85
C ILE A 3 46.26 55.02 44.01
N LEU A 4 44.97 54.70 43.95
CA LEU A 4 43.91 55.68 44.10
C LEU A 4 43.94 56.32 45.50
N GLU A 5 44.18 55.52 46.53
CA GLU A 5 44.34 56.00 47.91
C GLU A 5 45.58 56.89 48.04
N LYS A 6 46.72 56.51 47.44
CA LYS A 6 47.94 57.33 47.46
C LYS A 6 47.81 58.63 46.67
N ILE A 7 47.13 58.62 45.53
CA ILE A 7 46.80 59.83 44.77
C ILE A 7 45.89 60.75 45.60
N ASN A 8 44.93 60.19 46.34
CA ASN A 8 44.05 60.96 47.22
C ASN A 8 44.80 61.55 48.41
N GLU A 9 45.73 60.81 49.01
CA GLU A 9 46.63 61.33 50.07
C GLU A 9 47.50 62.47 49.54
N LEU A 10 48.15 62.29 48.38
CA LEU A 10 48.95 63.33 47.73
C LEU A 10 48.11 64.58 47.44
N LYS A 11 46.88 64.40 46.95
CA LYS A 11 45.92 65.49 46.70
C LYS A 11 45.55 66.24 47.98
N ASN A 12 45.27 65.52 49.07
CA ASN A 12 44.95 66.12 50.36
C ASN A 12 46.15 66.91 50.93
N LEU A 13 47.36 66.41 50.73
CA LEU A 13 48.61 67.05 51.15
C LEU A 13 48.82 68.42 50.48
N VAL A 14 48.49 68.51 49.19
CA VAL A 14 48.55 69.77 48.43
C VAL A 14 47.44 70.75 48.84
N GLN A 15 46.28 70.25 49.28
CA GLN A 15 45.11 71.06 49.61
C GLN A 15 45.04 71.55 51.08
N GLY A 16 45.64 70.81 52.02
CA GLY A 16 45.47 71.04 53.46
C GLY A 16 46.26 72.21 54.06
N ASN A 17 47.45 72.50 53.54
CA ASN A 17 48.38 73.44 54.18
C ASN A 17 48.40 74.81 53.48
N LYS A 18 47.32 75.59 53.56
CA LYS A 18 47.27 76.92 52.94
C LYS A 18 47.97 77.98 53.78
N ILE A 19 48.81 78.78 53.16
CA ILE A 19 49.44 79.94 53.78
C ILE A 19 48.48 81.15 53.69
N PRO A 20 48.08 81.77 54.83
CA PRO A 20 47.17 82.91 54.84
C PRO A 20 47.65 84.07 53.94
N ALA A 21 46.71 84.74 53.27
CA ALA A 21 46.92 85.90 52.40
C ALA A 21 47.79 85.71 51.13
N THR A 22 48.36 84.53 50.87
CA THR A 22 49.23 84.30 49.68
C THR A 22 48.62 83.41 48.60
N GLY A 23 47.50 82.72 48.89
CA GLY A 23 46.87 81.74 47.99
C GLY A 23 47.72 80.49 47.70
N ARG A 24 48.88 80.35 48.37
CA ARG A 24 49.85 79.26 48.16
C ARG A 24 49.73 78.20 49.26
N SER A 25 50.06 76.95 48.93
CA SER A 25 50.16 75.87 49.90
C SER A 25 51.60 75.63 50.31
N MET A 26 51.83 75.39 51.61
CA MET A 26 53.12 74.97 52.17
C MET A 26 53.22 73.45 52.10
N ILE A 27 54.19 72.94 51.36
CA ILE A 27 54.36 71.50 51.14
C ILE A 27 55.78 71.13 51.57
N SER A 28 55.92 70.03 52.32
CA SER A 28 57.21 69.40 52.53
C SER A 28 57.62 68.72 51.21
N MET A 29 58.60 69.30 50.51
CA MET A 29 59.09 68.75 49.24
C MET A 29 59.65 67.34 49.39
N GLU A 30 60.24 67.04 50.54
CA GLU A 30 60.84 65.73 50.84
C GLU A 30 59.75 64.65 50.92
N HIS A 31 58.69 64.92 51.68
CA HIS A 31 57.55 64.00 51.79
C HIS A 31 56.68 63.94 50.51
N PHE A 32 56.62 65.03 49.74
CA PHE A 32 55.91 65.05 48.46
C PHE A 32 56.60 64.18 47.40
N ILE A 33 57.94 64.23 47.33
CA ILE A 33 58.73 63.38 46.44
C ILE A 33 58.62 61.91 46.85
N GLU A 34 58.68 61.62 48.16
CA GLU A 34 58.47 60.28 48.70
C GLU A 34 57.12 59.69 48.28
N GLN A 35 56.02 60.46 48.37
CA GLN A 35 54.70 60.02 47.90
C GLN A 35 54.63 59.81 46.37
N ILE A 36 55.31 60.63 45.56
CA ILE A 36 55.40 60.44 44.10
C ILE A 36 56.17 59.16 43.75
N ASP A 37 57.27 58.89 44.44
CA ASP A 37 58.10 57.70 44.19
C ASP A 37 57.40 56.42 44.67
N GLU A 38 56.64 56.48 45.77
CA GLU A 38 55.71 55.41 46.17
C GLU A 38 54.67 55.13 45.08
N ILE A 39 54.02 56.16 44.52
CA ILE A 39 53.05 56.00 43.43
C ILE A 39 53.73 55.38 42.19
N LYS A 40 54.93 55.85 41.80
CA LYS A 40 55.67 55.29 40.67
C LYS A 40 56.05 53.82 40.88
N SER A 41 56.37 53.43 42.11
CA SER A 41 56.64 52.04 42.51
C SER A 41 55.38 51.17 42.40
N LEU A 42 54.22 51.72 42.77
CA LEU A 42 52.95 50.98 42.77
C LEU A 42 52.33 50.80 41.38
N ILE A 43 52.55 51.73 40.42
CA ILE A 43 51.90 51.69 39.08
C ILE A 43 52.17 50.37 38.35
N PRO A 44 53.43 49.92 38.21
CA PRO A 44 53.73 48.66 37.53
C PRO A 44 53.08 47.46 38.21
N ILE A 45 52.97 47.47 39.54
CA ILE A 45 52.39 46.38 40.33
C ILE A 45 50.89 46.29 40.06
N GLU A 46 50.17 47.40 40.11
CA GLU A 46 48.72 47.44 39.91
C GLU A 46 48.32 47.15 38.45
N ILE A 47 49.13 47.56 37.48
CA ILE A 47 48.97 47.17 36.06
C ILE A 47 49.16 45.65 35.89
N MET A 48 50.22 45.10 36.46
CA MET A 48 50.51 43.66 36.38
C MET A 48 49.41 42.82 37.03
N GLU A 49 48.88 43.26 38.16
CA GLU A 49 47.73 42.64 38.82
C GLU A 49 46.47 42.71 37.94
N SER A 50 46.19 43.88 37.36
CA SER A 50 45.06 44.08 36.44
C SER A 50 45.16 43.19 35.20
N GLU A 51 46.34 43.07 34.58
CA GLU A 51 46.59 42.14 33.47
C GLU A 51 46.39 40.68 33.89
N GLY A 52 46.78 40.33 35.12
CA GLY A 52 46.50 39.02 35.71
C GLY A 52 45.01 38.72 35.78
N ILE A 53 44.22 39.69 36.26
CA ILE A 53 42.76 39.57 36.35
C ILE A 53 42.14 39.46 34.95
N ILE A 54 42.61 40.24 33.97
CA ILE A 54 42.13 40.16 32.57
C ILE A 54 42.40 38.77 32.00
N ARG A 55 43.63 38.26 32.13
CA ARG A 55 44.00 36.91 31.67
C ARG A 55 43.14 35.84 32.34
N GLN A 56 42.91 35.95 33.65
CA GLN A 56 42.06 35.02 34.37
C GLN A 56 40.61 35.07 33.88
N LYS A 57 40.06 36.27 33.64
CA LYS A 57 38.72 36.46 33.09
C LYS A 57 38.61 35.86 31.69
N GLU A 58 39.57 36.09 30.81
CA GLU A 58 39.59 35.50 29.46
C GLU A 58 39.64 33.98 29.50
N ALA A 59 40.44 33.41 30.41
CA ALA A 59 40.48 31.96 30.61
C ALA A 59 39.14 31.39 31.08
N ILE A 60 38.45 32.07 32.02
CA ILE A 60 37.13 31.68 32.50
C ILE A 60 36.10 31.73 31.38
N ILE A 61 36.09 32.81 30.58
CA ILE A 61 35.16 32.95 29.45
C ILE A 61 35.38 31.83 28.45
N LYS A 62 36.63 31.57 28.06
CA LYS A 62 36.95 30.51 27.11
C LYS A 62 36.52 29.14 27.63
N GLN A 63 36.79 28.85 28.91
CA GLN A 63 36.35 27.60 29.52
C GLN A 63 34.83 27.47 29.50
N ALA A 64 34.11 28.54 29.86
CA ALA A 64 32.65 28.55 29.84
C ALA A 64 32.08 28.38 28.42
N GLU A 65 32.71 28.96 27.40
CA GLU A 65 32.34 28.80 26.00
C GLU A 65 32.55 27.36 25.51
N ASP A 66 33.70 26.76 25.84
CA ASP A 66 34.02 25.37 25.49
C ASP A 66 33.05 24.39 26.17
N GLU A 67 32.71 24.65 27.44
CA GLU A 67 31.78 23.84 28.21
C GLU A 67 30.34 24.00 27.69
N ALA A 68 29.90 25.22 27.38
CA ALA A 68 28.61 25.48 26.74
C ALA A 68 28.51 24.79 25.37
N LYS A 69 29.60 24.78 24.59
CA LYS A 69 29.63 24.08 23.30
C LYS A 69 29.47 22.57 23.47
N LYS A 70 30.14 21.97 24.47
CA LYS A 70 29.99 20.55 24.80
C LYS A 70 28.57 20.21 25.22
N ILE A 71 27.97 21.02 26.10
CA ILE A 71 26.59 20.81 26.56
C ILE A 71 25.62 20.82 25.38
N ARG A 72 25.74 21.80 24.45
CA ARG A 72 24.89 21.84 23.25
C ARG A 72 25.08 20.61 22.37
N SER A 73 26.32 20.23 22.08
CA SER A 73 26.60 19.04 21.25
C SER A 73 26.01 17.77 21.85
N TYR A 74 26.15 17.60 23.17
CA TYR A 74 25.61 16.45 23.88
C TYR A 74 24.07 16.46 23.86
N ALA A 75 23.45 17.62 24.07
CA ALA A 75 21.99 17.77 24.00
C ALA A 75 21.45 17.46 22.59
N ASP A 76 22.13 17.91 21.53
CA ASP A 76 21.74 17.63 20.14
C ASP A 76 21.88 16.13 19.80
N GLU A 77 22.95 15.48 20.24
CA GLU A 77 23.13 14.03 20.07
C GLU A 77 22.05 13.23 20.81
N GLU A 78 21.76 13.58 22.08
CA GLU A 78 20.70 12.92 22.84
C GLU A 78 19.32 13.17 22.24
N ALA A 79 19.02 14.39 21.80
CA ALA A 79 17.75 14.70 21.13
C ALA A 79 17.57 13.87 19.86
N THR A 80 18.64 13.70 19.07
CA THR A 80 18.63 12.85 17.88
C THR A 80 18.35 11.40 18.23
N LYS A 81 19.07 10.84 19.22
CA LYS A 81 18.82 9.47 19.68
C LYS A 81 17.41 9.25 20.22
N ILE A 82 16.87 10.20 20.97
CA ILE A 82 15.51 10.11 21.50
C ILE A 82 14.50 10.08 20.34
N ASN A 83 14.67 10.94 19.34
CA ASN A 83 13.80 10.95 18.16
C ASN A 83 13.91 9.66 17.36
N ASP A 84 15.12 9.17 17.12
CA ASP A 84 15.34 7.91 16.39
C ASP A 84 14.70 6.73 17.11
N ASN A 85 14.92 6.62 18.42
CA ASN A 85 14.30 5.58 19.24
C ASN A 85 12.77 5.69 19.27
N ALA A 86 12.23 6.91 19.37
CA ALA A 86 10.79 7.15 19.33
C ALA A 86 10.18 6.73 17.99
N ASN A 87 10.85 7.06 16.88
CA ASN A 87 10.43 6.68 15.54
C ASN A 87 10.45 5.16 15.35
N SER A 88 11.56 4.49 15.68
CA SER A 88 11.64 3.03 15.60
C SER A 88 10.61 2.34 16.50
N LYS A 89 10.34 2.90 17.68
CA LYS A 89 9.32 2.33 18.58
C LYS A 89 7.91 2.55 18.04
N ALA A 90 7.62 3.70 17.44
CA ALA A 90 6.34 3.99 16.81
C ALA A 90 6.09 3.07 15.60
N GLU A 91 7.10 2.85 14.77
CA GLU A 91 7.04 1.91 13.63
C GLU A 91 6.72 0.49 14.11
N SER A 92 7.46 -0.01 15.10
CA SER A 92 7.20 -1.33 15.69
C SER A 92 5.81 -1.43 16.33
N LEU A 93 5.33 -0.36 16.98
CA LEU A 93 3.97 -0.33 17.54
C LEU A 93 2.90 -0.45 16.44
N ILE A 94 3.05 0.28 15.34
CA ILE A 94 2.12 0.24 14.22
C ILE A 94 2.13 -1.14 13.56
N GLU A 95 3.30 -1.74 13.40
CA GLU A 95 3.44 -3.08 12.84
C GLU A 95 2.76 -4.15 13.72
N ASN A 96 3.05 -4.16 15.01
CA ASN A 96 2.41 -5.07 15.97
C ASN A 96 0.89 -4.87 16.01
N ALA A 97 0.42 -3.62 16.03
CA ALA A 97 -1.01 -3.31 16.03
C ALA A 97 -1.71 -3.81 14.76
N LYS A 98 -1.05 -3.70 13.59
CA LYS A 98 -1.58 -4.26 12.33
C LYS A 98 -1.66 -5.78 12.41
N GLU A 99 -0.61 -6.45 12.89
CA GLU A 99 -0.59 -7.91 13.02
C GLU A 99 -1.71 -8.41 13.95
N GLU A 100 -1.87 -7.77 15.11
CA GLU A 100 -2.95 -8.09 16.06
C GLU A 100 -4.33 -7.83 15.45
N ALA A 101 -4.52 -6.71 14.73
CA ALA A 101 -5.77 -6.42 14.04
C ALA A 101 -6.10 -7.47 12.97
N TYR A 102 -5.10 -7.91 12.20
CA TYR A 102 -5.27 -9.01 11.24
C TYR A 102 -5.73 -10.29 11.94
N LYS A 103 -5.09 -10.66 13.07
CA LYS A 103 -5.48 -11.83 13.88
C LYS A 103 -6.90 -11.69 14.43
N MET A 104 -7.29 -10.52 14.92
CA MET A 104 -8.65 -10.28 15.43
C MET A 104 -9.69 -10.44 14.32
N ILE A 105 -9.46 -9.87 13.14
CA ILE A 105 -10.38 -9.97 12.00
C ILE A 105 -10.48 -11.41 11.50
N THR A 106 -9.35 -12.10 11.34
CA THR A 106 -9.36 -13.51 10.88
C THR A 106 -9.97 -14.47 11.89
N ASN A 107 -9.83 -14.20 13.19
CA ASN A 107 -10.47 -14.97 14.26
C ASN A 107 -11.93 -14.56 14.52
N THR A 108 -12.47 -13.57 13.81
CA THR A 108 -13.86 -13.17 14.01
C THR A 108 -14.77 -14.24 13.41
N GLU A 109 -15.77 -14.67 14.18
CA GLU A 109 -16.79 -15.65 13.77
C GLU A 109 -17.41 -15.33 12.40
N ILE A 110 -17.47 -14.05 12.04
CA ILE A 110 -17.97 -13.57 10.74
C ILE A 110 -17.15 -14.11 9.56
N VAL A 111 -15.81 -14.14 9.63
CA VAL A 111 -14.98 -14.63 8.51
C VAL A 111 -15.16 -16.13 8.35
N ILE A 112 -15.21 -16.85 9.46
CA ILE A 112 -15.44 -18.30 9.47
C ILE A 112 -16.86 -18.61 8.97
N ALA A 113 -17.88 -17.91 9.48
CA ALA A 113 -19.26 -18.06 9.06
C ALA A 113 -19.44 -17.71 7.58
N SER A 114 -18.81 -16.64 7.09
CA SER A 114 -18.84 -16.26 5.68
C SER A 114 -18.17 -17.31 4.80
N LYS A 115 -17.04 -17.87 5.24
CA LYS A 115 -16.35 -18.94 4.52
C LYS A 115 -17.20 -20.20 4.46
N ASN A 116 -17.84 -20.58 5.56
CA ASN A 116 -18.72 -21.74 5.61
C ASN A 116 -19.96 -21.55 4.74
N ALA A 117 -20.58 -20.36 4.80
CA ALA A 117 -21.72 -20.03 3.96
C ALA A 117 -21.34 -20.03 2.46
N ALA A 118 -20.17 -19.52 2.11
CA ALA A 118 -19.67 -19.58 0.73
C ALA A 118 -19.46 -21.02 0.27
N GLN A 119 -18.88 -21.87 1.11
CA GLN A 119 -18.71 -23.29 0.80
C GLN A 119 -20.05 -24.01 0.62
N GLU A 120 -21.03 -23.73 1.47
CA GLU A 120 -22.36 -24.32 1.37
C GLU A 120 -23.08 -23.90 0.07
N ILE A 121 -22.95 -22.64 -0.34
CA ILE A 121 -23.47 -22.15 -1.61
C ILE A 121 -22.82 -22.88 -2.79
N GLU A 122 -21.49 -23.05 -2.75
CA GLU A 122 -20.75 -23.78 -3.79
C GLU A 122 -21.19 -25.25 -3.88
N ASP A 123 -21.29 -25.93 -2.75
CA ASP A 123 -21.71 -27.33 -2.69
C ASP A 123 -23.14 -27.51 -3.21
N ASN A 124 -24.05 -26.59 -2.87
CA ASN A 124 -25.43 -26.62 -3.36
C ASN A 124 -25.50 -26.32 -4.87
N ALA A 125 -24.77 -25.32 -5.34
CA ALA A 125 -24.70 -24.99 -6.76
C ALA A 125 -24.14 -26.15 -7.60
N ASN A 126 -23.13 -26.86 -7.09
CA ASN A 126 -22.56 -28.03 -7.76
C ASN A 126 -23.57 -29.19 -7.83
N LYS A 127 -24.29 -29.48 -6.73
CA LYS A 127 -25.35 -30.51 -6.73
C LYS A 127 -26.49 -30.18 -7.69
N GLU A 128 -26.92 -28.92 -7.72
CA GLU A 128 -27.95 -28.48 -8.65
C GLU A 128 -27.48 -28.60 -10.11
N ALA A 129 -26.25 -28.17 -10.40
CA ALA A 129 -25.66 -28.30 -11.73
C ALA A 129 -25.58 -29.77 -12.18
N GLU A 130 -25.14 -30.68 -11.30
CA GLU A 130 -25.13 -32.12 -11.57
C GLU A 130 -26.53 -32.66 -11.88
N SER A 131 -27.53 -32.27 -11.09
CA SER A 131 -28.93 -32.68 -11.30
C SER A 131 -29.48 -32.17 -12.62
N VAL A 132 -29.23 -30.92 -12.99
CA VAL A 132 -29.65 -30.35 -14.28
C VAL A 132 -29.01 -31.08 -15.45
N ILE A 133 -27.71 -31.40 -15.35
CA ILE A 133 -27.00 -32.16 -16.39
C ILE A 133 -27.58 -33.56 -16.52
N GLU A 134 -27.86 -34.24 -15.41
CA GLU A 134 -28.46 -35.58 -15.41
C GLU A 134 -29.86 -35.58 -16.03
N GLN A 135 -30.72 -34.64 -15.63
CA GLN A 135 -32.05 -34.46 -16.20
C GLN A 135 -31.98 -34.18 -17.70
N GLY A 136 -31.09 -33.29 -18.13
CA GLY A 136 -30.88 -32.97 -19.54
C GLY A 136 -30.43 -34.19 -20.35
N LYS A 137 -29.56 -35.04 -19.80
CA LYS A 137 -29.14 -36.30 -20.44
C LYS A 137 -30.30 -37.29 -20.59
N ASN A 138 -31.09 -37.46 -19.53
CA ASN A 138 -32.24 -38.36 -19.55
C ASN A 138 -33.28 -37.92 -20.58
N GLU A 139 -33.58 -36.62 -20.62
CA GLU A 139 -34.53 -36.06 -21.59
C GLU A 139 -34.03 -36.21 -23.03
N ALA A 140 -32.74 -35.93 -23.27
CA ALA A 140 -32.14 -36.13 -24.58
C ALA A 140 -32.24 -37.60 -25.04
N ASN A 141 -31.99 -38.55 -24.15
CA ASN A 141 -32.15 -39.98 -24.45
C ASN A 141 -33.60 -40.34 -24.78
N ASN A 142 -34.57 -39.79 -24.04
CA ASN A 142 -35.99 -40.02 -24.33
C ASN A 142 -36.37 -39.49 -25.71
N ILE A 143 -35.94 -38.27 -26.07
CA ILE A 143 -36.19 -37.67 -27.39
C ILE A 143 -35.61 -38.55 -28.50
N ILE A 144 -34.38 -39.05 -28.32
CA ILE A 144 -33.74 -39.94 -29.30
C ILE A 144 -34.54 -41.23 -29.46
N ASN A 145 -34.91 -41.89 -28.37
CA ASN A 145 -35.68 -43.13 -28.40
C ASN A 145 -37.05 -42.94 -29.08
N ASP A 146 -37.75 -41.85 -28.78
CA ASP A 146 -39.03 -41.53 -29.40
C ASP A 146 -38.87 -41.23 -30.90
N ALA A 147 -37.83 -40.48 -31.28
CA ALA A 147 -37.52 -40.19 -32.68
C ALA A 147 -37.19 -41.47 -33.47
N GLU A 148 -36.42 -42.38 -32.88
CA GLU A 148 -36.11 -43.69 -33.49
C GLU A 148 -37.37 -44.51 -33.71
N LYS A 149 -38.25 -44.59 -32.70
CA LYS A 149 -39.53 -45.30 -32.80
C LYS A 149 -40.43 -44.71 -33.88
N MET A 150 -40.57 -43.38 -33.91
CA MET A 150 -41.36 -42.69 -34.94
C MET A 150 -40.78 -42.90 -36.34
N SER A 151 -39.45 -42.90 -36.48
CA SER A 151 -38.75 -43.17 -37.73
C SER A 151 -39.05 -44.58 -38.24
N ASP A 152 -38.97 -45.58 -37.36
CA ASP A 152 -39.26 -46.97 -37.69
C ASP A 152 -40.73 -47.17 -38.09
N ASP A 153 -41.66 -46.57 -37.35
CA ASP A 153 -43.09 -46.64 -37.66
C ASP A 153 -43.40 -45.96 -39.01
N ARG A 154 -42.77 -44.81 -39.28
CA ARG A 154 -42.91 -44.10 -40.55
C ARG A 154 -42.32 -44.88 -41.72
N ARG A 155 -41.18 -45.56 -41.53
CA ARG A 155 -40.58 -46.44 -42.56
C ARG A 155 -41.52 -47.60 -42.88
N LYS A 156 -42.02 -48.30 -41.86
CA LYS A 156 -42.98 -49.41 -42.05
C LYS A 156 -44.27 -48.95 -42.75
N GLY A 157 -44.79 -47.78 -42.37
CA GLY A 157 -45.97 -47.19 -43.02
C GLY A 157 -45.72 -46.87 -44.49
N ALA A 158 -44.57 -46.27 -44.82
CA ALA A 158 -44.18 -45.98 -46.20
C ALA A 158 -43.98 -47.26 -47.04
N ASP A 159 -43.34 -48.28 -46.48
CA ASP A 159 -43.16 -49.58 -47.15
C ASP A 159 -44.49 -50.27 -47.44
N ASN A 160 -45.44 -50.20 -46.50
CA ASN A 160 -46.78 -50.74 -46.68
C ASN A 160 -47.55 -50.00 -47.77
N TYR A 161 -47.50 -48.66 -47.76
CA TYR A 161 -48.11 -47.84 -48.79
C TYR A 161 -47.51 -48.11 -50.18
N ALA A 162 -46.17 -48.20 -50.27
CA ALA A 162 -45.49 -48.53 -51.51
C ALA A 162 -45.92 -49.90 -52.05
N ARG A 163 -46.08 -50.90 -51.16
CA ARG A 163 -46.58 -52.23 -51.53
C ARG A 163 -48.01 -52.17 -52.07
N GLU A 164 -48.90 -51.42 -51.43
CA GLU A 164 -50.28 -51.24 -51.89
C GLU A 164 -50.34 -50.59 -53.27
N VAL A 165 -49.58 -49.51 -53.49
CA VAL A 165 -49.49 -48.83 -54.79
C VAL A 165 -48.93 -49.76 -55.87
N LEU A 166 -47.90 -50.56 -55.55
CA LEU A 166 -47.33 -51.52 -56.49
C LEU A 166 -48.32 -52.63 -56.86
N PHE A 167 -49.09 -53.15 -55.91
CA PHE A 167 -50.15 -54.13 -56.20
C PHE A 167 -51.25 -53.55 -57.09
N SER A 168 -51.74 -52.34 -56.78
CA SER A 168 -52.74 -51.68 -57.64
C SER A 168 -52.19 -51.40 -59.05
N LEU A 169 -50.90 -51.09 -59.17
CA LEU A 169 -50.26 -50.91 -60.47
C LEU A 169 -50.15 -52.25 -61.23
N GLU A 170 -49.78 -53.33 -60.55
CA GLU A 170 -49.72 -54.69 -61.11
C GLU A 170 -51.08 -55.13 -61.64
N GLU A 171 -52.15 -54.98 -60.84
CA GLU A 171 -53.53 -55.27 -61.23
C GLU A 171 -53.91 -54.50 -62.51
N LYS A 172 -53.62 -53.21 -62.54
CA LYS A 172 -53.93 -52.37 -63.70
C LYS A 172 -53.14 -52.75 -64.96
N ILE A 173 -51.88 -53.16 -64.80
CA ILE A 173 -51.07 -53.69 -65.91
C ILE A 173 -51.63 -55.03 -66.39
N ALA A 174 -52.03 -55.92 -65.50
CA ALA A 174 -52.62 -57.21 -65.84
C ALA A 174 -53.92 -57.04 -66.63
N ASP A 175 -54.80 -56.13 -66.20
CA ASP A 175 -56.03 -55.78 -66.93
C ASP A 175 -55.73 -55.23 -68.32
N THR A 176 -54.78 -54.30 -68.42
CA THR A 176 -54.37 -53.70 -69.71
C THR A 176 -53.77 -54.76 -70.63
N LEU A 177 -52.92 -55.66 -70.11
CA LEU A 177 -52.34 -56.77 -70.86
C LEU A 177 -53.43 -57.75 -71.33
N GLY A 178 -54.42 -58.03 -70.50
CA GLY A 178 -55.58 -58.84 -70.84
C GLY A 178 -56.38 -58.25 -72.01
N GLN A 179 -56.60 -56.92 -71.99
CA GLN A 179 -57.23 -56.21 -73.11
C GLN A 179 -56.40 -56.28 -74.40
N VAL A 180 -55.07 -56.11 -74.32
CA VAL A 180 -54.17 -56.22 -75.48
C VAL A 180 -54.19 -57.64 -76.06
N ARG A 181 -54.08 -58.68 -75.22
CA ARG A 181 -54.14 -60.08 -75.66
C ARG A 181 -55.47 -60.42 -76.31
N GLY A 182 -56.60 -60.04 -75.69
CA GLY A 182 -57.92 -60.21 -76.28
C GLY A 182 -58.05 -59.50 -77.62
N GLY A 183 -57.45 -58.31 -77.78
CA GLY A 183 -57.35 -57.60 -79.05
C GLY A 183 -56.55 -58.34 -80.12
N ILE A 184 -55.40 -58.94 -79.75
CA ILE A 184 -54.59 -59.77 -80.65
C ILE A 184 -55.35 -61.03 -81.08
N ASP A 185 -55.95 -61.76 -80.13
CA ASP A 185 -56.70 -62.99 -80.41
C ASP A 185 -57.85 -62.73 -81.41
N ILE A 186 -58.56 -61.60 -81.27
CA ILE A 186 -59.61 -61.18 -82.21
C ILE A 186 -59.05 -60.93 -83.62
N LEU A 187 -57.87 -60.34 -83.74
CA LEU A 187 -57.22 -60.08 -85.03
C LEU A 187 -56.69 -61.37 -85.68
N ASP A 188 -56.16 -62.31 -84.89
CA ASP A 188 -55.70 -63.61 -85.38
C ASP A 188 -56.87 -64.50 -85.83
N VAL A 189 -57.98 -64.53 -85.09
CA VAL A 189 -59.23 -65.20 -85.50
C VAL A 189 -59.73 -64.63 -86.84
N ARG A 190 -59.71 -63.28 -87.01
CA ARG A 190 -60.07 -62.65 -88.28
C ARG A 190 -59.17 -63.08 -89.44
N LYS A 191 -57.87 -63.29 -89.19
CA LYS A 191 -56.92 -63.77 -90.21
C LYS A 191 -57.27 -65.20 -90.65
N GLU A 192 -57.59 -66.09 -89.71
CA GLU A 192 -58.02 -67.46 -90.04
C GLU A 192 -59.35 -67.48 -90.82
N THR A 193 -60.27 -66.56 -90.51
CA THR A 193 -61.55 -66.47 -91.24
C THR A 193 -61.39 -65.97 -92.68
N ILE A 194 -60.38 -65.12 -92.96
CA ILE A 194 -60.13 -64.55 -94.30
C ILE A 194 -59.35 -65.51 -95.20
N VAL A 195 -58.63 -66.50 -94.64
CA VAL A 195 -57.84 -67.49 -95.42
C VAL A 195 -58.67 -68.75 -95.75
N ALA A 196 -59.86 -68.90 -95.16
CA ALA A 196 -60.79 -70.01 -95.38
C ALA A 196 -61.88 -69.72 -96.46
N ASP A 197 -61.82 -68.55 -97.10
CA ASP A 197 -62.62 -68.12 -98.26
C ASP A 197 -61.69 -67.96 -99.48
#